data_AF-A0A7X7PGW0-F1
#
_entry.id   AF-A0A7X7PGW0-F1
#
_cell.length_a   1.000
_cell.length_b   1.000
_cell.length_c   1.000
_cell.angle_alpha   90.00
_cell.angle_beta   90.00
_cell.angle_gamma   90.00
#
_symmetry.space_group_name_H-M   'P 1'
#
loop_
_entity.id
_entity.type
_entity.pdbx_description
1 polymer ?
#
loop_
_entity_poly.entity_id
_entity_poly.type
_entity_poly.pdbx_seq_one_letter_code
_entity_poly.pdbx_strand_id
1 'polypeptide(L)'
;MLAALPKAPAHYDPRFHPDAAKARRNLVLTLMERQERLDPETAAKARETELRIREAPPEGDDPLGAWFIDVVRSTLEERFGDDLYSGRLRIHTTMDVRAQRAAEEELRQQLTRLSSQVREGDGPLQGAVVLMDARSGDVLALVGGRDHSESRYNRAVRGFRQVGSAFKPFVFAA
;
A
#
# COMPACT_ATOMS: atom_id res chain seq x y z
N MET A 1 6.45 7.21 23.95
CA MET A 1 7.12 7.75 22.75
C MET A 1 6.29 8.83 22.07
N LEU A 2 5.00 8.60 21.77
CA LEU A 2 4.18 9.56 21.01
C LEU A 2 4.13 10.98 21.61
N ALA A 3 4.13 11.11 22.95
CA ALA A 3 4.16 12.41 23.63
C ALA A 3 5.45 13.23 23.44
N ALA A 4 6.55 12.62 22.99
CA ALA A 4 7.83 13.30 22.75
C ALA A 4 7.91 13.99 21.38
N LEU A 5 7.09 13.56 20.41
CA LEU A 5 7.13 13.97 19.01
C LEU A 5 6.66 15.41 18.74
N PRO A 6 5.62 15.95 19.39
CA PRO A 6 5.03 17.25 18.99
C PRO A 6 6.01 18.42 19.00
N LYS A 7 7.07 18.39 19.82
CA LYS A 7 8.06 19.48 19.87
C LYS A 7 8.82 19.63 18.55
N ALA A 8 9.18 18.51 17.92
CA ALA A 8 9.90 18.49 16.64
C ALA A 8 9.71 17.11 15.99
N PRO A 9 8.59 16.89 15.28
CA PRO A 9 8.21 15.56 14.80
C PRO A 9 9.26 14.91 13.89
N ALA A 10 9.89 15.69 12.99
CA ALA A 10 10.92 15.19 12.10
C ALA A 10 12.24 14.86 12.82
N HIS A 11 12.64 15.69 13.79
CA HIS A 11 13.89 15.52 14.53
C HIS A 11 13.83 14.39 15.57
N TYR A 12 12.65 14.14 16.14
CA TYR A 12 12.41 13.04 17.08
C TYR A 12 11.73 11.84 16.44
N ASP A 13 11.68 11.77 15.11
CA ASP A 13 11.15 10.59 14.41
C ASP A 13 12.04 9.38 14.74
N PRO A 14 11.52 8.34 15.41
CA PRO A 14 12.31 7.20 15.82
C PRO A 14 12.80 6.37 14.63
N ARG A 15 12.20 6.49 13.43
CA ARG A 15 12.64 5.78 12.21
C ARG A 15 13.92 6.37 11.63
N PHE A 16 14.07 7.69 11.70
CA PHE A 16 15.21 8.40 11.11
C PHE A 16 16.26 8.79 12.17
N HIS A 17 15.83 9.05 13.41
CA HIS A 17 16.69 9.54 14.50
C HIS A 17 16.43 8.78 15.82
N PRO A 18 16.75 7.48 15.90
CA PRO A 18 16.40 6.61 17.03
C PRO A 18 17.01 7.07 18.36
N ASP A 19 18.26 7.53 18.35
CA ASP A 19 18.93 8.00 19.57
C ASP A 19 18.30 9.29 20.12
N ALA A 20 18.02 10.25 19.24
CA ALA A 20 17.35 11.50 19.61
C ALA A 20 15.93 11.23 20.13
N ALA A 21 15.21 10.32 19.49
CA ALA A 21 13.90 9.85 19.93
C ALA A 21 13.95 9.20 21.31
N LYS A 22 14.93 8.33 21.57
CA LYS A 22 15.11 7.63 22.85
C LYS A 22 15.47 8.59 23.98
N ALA A 23 16.43 9.50 23.73
CA ALA A 23 16.79 10.55 24.69
C ALA A 23 15.59 11.44 25.02
N ARG A 24 14.80 11.83 24.02
CA ARG A 24 13.62 12.66 24.21
C ARG A 24 12.51 11.93 24.98
N ARG A 25 12.27 10.65 24.69
CA ARG A 25 11.36 9.81 25.48
C ARG A 25 11.79 9.74 26.94
N ASN A 26 13.07 9.50 27.19
CA ASN A 26 13.59 9.37 28.55
C ASN A 26 13.47 10.68 29.34
N LEU A 27 13.64 11.83 28.69
CA LEU A 27 13.34 13.12 29.30
C LEU A 27 11.88 13.25 29.72
N VAL A 28 10.93 12.82 28.86
CA VAL A 28 9.49 12.83 29.21
C VAL A 28 9.21 11.91 30.38
N LEU A 29 9.79 10.71 30.42
CA LEU A 29 9.63 9.77 31.55
C LEU A 29 10.15 10.37 32.87
N THR A 30 11.31 11.04 32.84
CA THR A 30 11.85 11.73 34.01
C THR A 30 10.95 12.89 34.48
N LEU A 31 10.32 13.62 33.56
CA LEU A 31 9.37 14.67 33.91
C LEU A 31 8.07 14.10 34.50
N MET A 32 7.59 12.97 34.01
CA MET A 32 6.41 12.28 34.55
C MET A 32 6.67 11.75 35.97
N GLU A 33 7.85 11.17 36.19
CA GLU A 33 8.31 10.73 37.51
C GLU A 33 8.36 11.89 38.51
N ARG A 34 8.99 13.01 38.13
CA ARG A 34 9.07 14.23 38.97
C ARG A 34 7.72 14.86 39.30
N GLN A 35 6.71 14.60 38.48
CA GLN A 35 5.34 15.11 38.67
C GLN A 35 4.42 14.06 39.33
N GLU A 36 4.99 12.97 39.84
CA GLU A 36 4.26 11.88 40.51
C GLU A 36 3.20 11.23 39.61
N ARG A 37 3.35 11.34 38.29
CA ARG A 37 2.47 10.71 37.29
C ARG A 37 2.91 9.30 36.92
N LEU A 38 4.12 8.91 37.32
CA LEU A 38 4.71 7.60 37.09
C LEU A 38 5.57 7.23 38.30
N ASP A 39 5.44 6.01 38.80
CA ASP A 39 6.27 5.53 39.89
C ASP A 39 7.74 5.37 39.44
N PRO A 40 8.73 5.56 40.34
CA PRO A 40 10.14 5.50 40.00
C PRO A 40 10.58 4.16 39.39
N GLU A 41 9.97 3.06 39.83
CA GLU A 41 10.31 1.71 39.38
C GLU A 41 9.87 1.50 37.91
N THR A 42 8.65 1.91 37.57
CA THR A 42 8.14 1.90 36.20
C THR A 42 8.88 2.90 35.33
N ALA A 43 9.26 4.07 35.85
CA ALA A 43 10.06 5.05 35.13
C ALA A 43 11.44 4.49 34.73
N ALA A 44 12.12 3.78 35.63
CA ALA A 44 13.38 3.10 35.35
C ALA A 44 13.21 2.01 34.27
N LYS A 45 12.25 1.09 34.45
CA LYS A 45 11.96 0.02 33.47
C LYS A 45 11.60 0.58 32.08
N ALA A 46 10.81 1.65 32.03
CA ALA A 46 10.41 2.28 30.78
C ALA A 46 11.58 2.99 30.06
N ARG A 47 12.56 3.51 30.80
CA ARG A 47 13.78 4.11 30.21
C ARG A 47 14.71 3.06 29.63
N GLU A 48 14.78 1.87 30.23
CA GLU A 48 15.59 0.74 29.77
C GLU A 48 14.98 0.02 28.57
N THR A 49 13.65 0.09 28.40
CA THR A 49 12.97 -0.54 27.26
C THR A 49 13.45 0.07 25.94
N GLU A 50 13.86 -0.76 24.98
CA GLU A 50 14.21 -0.30 23.63
C GLU A 50 12.99 0.26 22.88
N LEU A 51 13.22 1.15 21.92
CA LEU A 51 12.15 1.65 21.06
C LEU A 51 11.70 0.53 20.11
N ARG A 52 10.57 -0.12 20.43
CA ARG A 52 9.89 -1.01 19.50
C ARG A 52 9.17 -0.20 18.44
N ILE A 53 9.86 0.08 17.34
CA ILE A 53 9.24 0.64 16.14
C ILE A 53 8.65 -0.53 15.37
N ARG A 54 7.34 -0.50 15.11
CA ARG A 54 6.78 -1.42 14.13
C ARG A 54 7.44 -1.12 12.79
N GLU A 55 8.21 -2.07 12.28
CA GLU A 55 8.79 -1.97 10.94
C GLU A 55 7.67 -1.60 9.97
N ALA A 56 7.96 -0.66 9.07
CA ALA A 56 7.12 -0.53 7.89
C ALA A 56 7.08 -1.92 7.24
N PRO A 57 5.95 -2.33 6.63
CA PRO A 57 5.94 -3.53 5.80
C PRO A 57 7.19 -3.48 4.90
N PRO A 58 7.96 -4.57 4.79
CA PRO A 58 9.14 -4.58 3.94
C PRO A 58 8.76 -4.04 2.55
N GLU A 59 9.64 -3.23 1.95
CA GLU A 59 9.51 -2.89 0.54
C GLU A 59 9.40 -4.21 -0.24
N GLY A 60 8.23 -4.48 -0.82
CA GLY A 60 7.92 -5.75 -1.51
C GLY A 60 6.65 -6.47 -1.02
N ASP A 61 6.11 -6.14 0.16
CA ASP A 61 4.77 -6.58 0.54
C ASP A 61 3.76 -5.55 0.02
N ASP A 62 3.35 -5.73 -1.24
CA ASP A 62 2.30 -4.89 -1.83
C ASP A 62 1.03 -5.01 -0.98
N PRO A 63 0.51 -3.89 -0.44
CA PRO A 63 -0.75 -3.95 0.27
C PRO A 63 -1.83 -4.45 -0.71
N LEU A 64 -2.63 -5.42 -0.25
CA LEU A 64 -3.72 -5.99 -1.03
C LEU A 64 -4.54 -4.89 -1.72
N GLY A 65 -4.66 -4.96 -3.04
CA GLY A 65 -5.39 -3.96 -3.81
C GLY A 65 -4.63 -2.66 -4.10
N ALA A 66 -3.29 -2.63 -3.97
CA ALA A 66 -2.49 -1.43 -4.27
C ALA A 66 -2.83 -0.80 -5.64
N TRP A 67 -2.92 -1.64 -6.68
CA TRP A 67 -3.34 -1.24 -8.02
C TRP A 67 -4.73 -0.60 -8.07
N PHE A 68 -5.69 -1.18 -7.34
CA PHE A 68 -7.07 -0.69 -7.25
C PHE A 68 -7.11 0.66 -6.52
N ILE A 69 -6.42 0.75 -5.39
CA ILE A 69 -6.36 1.95 -4.56
C ILE A 69 -5.72 3.11 -5.32
N ASP A 70 -4.69 2.85 -6.12
CA ASP A 70 -4.07 3.88 -6.97
C ASP A 70 -5.05 4.44 -8.01
N VAL A 71 -5.88 3.58 -8.61
CA VAL A 71 -6.93 4.04 -9.55
C VAL A 71 -7.99 4.86 -8.81
N VAL A 72 -8.43 4.41 -7.63
CA VAL A 72 -9.37 5.16 -6.79
C VAL A 72 -8.78 6.52 -6.42
N ARG A 73 -7.52 6.58 -5.99
CA ARG A 73 -6.82 7.81 -5.64
C ARG A 73 -6.77 8.76 -6.84
N SER A 74 -6.27 8.29 -7.99
CA SER A 74 -6.18 9.10 -9.22
C SER A 74 -7.55 9.65 -9.61
N THR A 75 -8.59 8.82 -9.58
CA THR A 75 -9.96 9.22 -9.93
C THR A 75 -10.51 10.28 -8.96
N LEU A 76 -10.21 10.17 -7.67
CA LEU A 76 -10.66 11.13 -6.67
C LEU A 76 -9.84 12.42 -6.71
N GLU A 77 -8.53 12.36 -6.96
CA GLU A 77 -7.67 13.54 -7.14
C GLU A 77 -8.12 14.36 -8.35
N GLU A 78 -8.46 13.71 -9.46
CA GLU A 78 -9.02 14.36 -10.65
C GLU A 78 -10.32 15.12 -10.35
N ARG A 79 -11.10 14.66 -9.37
CA ARG A 79 -12.42 15.24 -9.04
C ARG A 79 -12.39 16.24 -7.88
N PHE A 80 -11.58 16.00 -6.87
CA PHE A 80 -11.59 16.73 -5.59
C PHE A 80 -10.30 17.51 -5.35
N GLY A 81 -9.21 17.24 -6.07
CA GLY A 81 -7.93 17.90 -5.87
C GLY A 81 -7.45 17.83 -4.41
N ASP A 82 -6.99 18.95 -3.88
CA ASP A 82 -6.46 19.06 -2.52
C ASP A 82 -7.51 18.80 -1.42
N ASP A 83 -8.80 18.98 -1.72
CA ASP A 83 -9.88 18.75 -0.75
C ASP A 83 -10.04 17.28 -0.37
N LEU A 84 -9.55 16.36 -1.22
CA LEU A 84 -9.45 14.94 -0.90
C LEU A 84 -8.66 14.69 0.39
N TYR A 85 -7.64 15.51 0.63
CA TYR A 85 -6.68 15.34 1.72
C TYR A 85 -7.02 16.18 2.97
N SER A 86 -7.79 17.25 2.80
CA SER A 86 -8.22 18.12 3.90
C SER A 86 -9.50 17.62 4.59
N GLY A 87 -10.36 16.91 3.85
CA GLY A 87 -11.65 16.40 4.33
C GLY A 87 -11.56 15.12 5.16
N ARG A 88 -12.51 14.93 6.09
CA ARG A 88 -12.77 13.62 6.73
C ARG A 88 -13.69 12.79 5.84
N LEU A 89 -13.15 12.26 4.76
CA LEU A 89 -13.91 11.42 3.83
C LEU A 89 -13.84 9.95 4.23
N ARG A 90 -14.96 9.23 4.04
CA ARG A 90 -14.99 7.77 4.05
C ARG A 90 -15.28 7.30 2.63
N ILE A 91 -14.30 6.63 2.03
CA ILE A 91 -14.39 6.16 0.65
C ILE A 91 -14.85 4.71 0.68
N HIS A 92 -16.04 4.45 0.13
CA HIS A 92 -16.56 3.11 -0.09
C HIS A 92 -16.38 2.77 -1.57
N THR A 93 -15.78 1.62 -1.87
CA THR A 93 -15.47 1.18 -3.23
C THR A 93 -16.15 -0.14 -3.53
N THR A 94 -16.11 -0.54 -4.80
CA THR A 94 -16.66 -1.80 -5.32
C THR A 94 -15.70 -2.99 -5.16
N MET A 95 -14.51 -2.77 -4.60
CA MET A 95 -13.49 -3.81 -4.50
C MET A 95 -13.96 -4.98 -3.63
N ASP A 96 -14.06 -6.17 -4.22
CA ASP A 96 -14.27 -7.40 -3.48
C ASP A 96 -12.91 -7.94 -3.02
N VAL A 97 -12.71 -7.98 -1.71
CA VAL A 97 -11.44 -8.40 -1.09
C VAL A 97 -11.06 -9.85 -1.44
N ARG A 98 -12.05 -10.74 -1.61
CA ARG A 98 -11.79 -12.14 -1.97
C ARG A 98 -11.38 -12.24 -3.43
N ALA A 99 -12.09 -11.54 -4.31
CA ALA A 99 -11.77 -11.49 -5.73
C ALA A 99 -10.39 -10.85 -5.99
N GLN A 100 -10.09 -9.74 -5.31
CA GLN A 100 -8.78 -9.07 -5.41
C GLN A 100 -7.64 -10.00 -5.03
N ARG A 101 -7.78 -10.70 -3.89
CA ARG A 101 -6.76 -11.65 -3.43
C ARG A 101 -6.58 -12.81 -4.42
N ALA A 102 -7.68 -13.37 -4.91
CA ALA A 102 -7.62 -14.45 -5.89
C ALA A 102 -6.95 -13.99 -7.20
N ALA A 103 -7.27 -12.78 -7.68
CA ALA A 103 -6.68 -12.22 -8.89
C ALA A 103 -5.17 -11.97 -8.77
N GLU A 104 -4.73 -11.41 -7.64
CA GLU A 104 -3.30 -11.18 -7.38
C GLU A 104 -2.53 -12.51 -7.27
N GLU A 105 -3.09 -13.48 -6.55
CA GLU A 105 -2.49 -14.79 -6.37
C GLU A 105 -2.38 -15.57 -7.68
N GLU A 106 -3.48 -15.67 -8.43
CA GLU A 106 -3.50 -16.36 -9.71
C GLU A 106 -2.58 -15.70 -10.72
N LEU A 107 -2.59 -14.36 -10.83
CA LEU A 107 -1.68 -13.69 -11.75
C LEU A 107 -0.22 -14.01 -11.41
N ARG A 108 0.16 -13.95 -10.13
CA ARG A 108 1.51 -14.28 -9.68
C ARG A 108 1.87 -15.73 -10.01
N GLN A 109 1.00 -16.68 -9.71
CA GLN A 109 1.21 -18.09 -10.00
C GLN A 109 1.38 -18.36 -11.49
N GLN A 110 0.53 -17.79 -12.34
CA GLN A 110 0.61 -17.96 -13.79
C GLN A 110 1.88 -17.31 -14.37
N LEU A 111 2.26 -16.12 -13.90
CA LEU A 111 3.48 -15.46 -14.35
C LEU A 111 4.73 -16.26 -13.97
N THR A 112 4.78 -16.86 -12.78
CA THR A 112 5.88 -17.75 -12.36
C THR A 112 5.89 -19.05 -13.15
N ARG A 113 4.73 -19.64 -13.42
CA ARG A 113 4.62 -20.86 -14.23
C ARG A 113 5.14 -20.64 -15.65
N LEU A 114 4.80 -19.49 -16.24
CA LEU A 114 5.12 -19.15 -17.64
C LEU A 114 6.49 -18.50 -17.79
N SER A 115 7.12 -18.02 -16.72
CA SER A 115 8.42 -17.34 -16.83
C SER A 115 9.52 -18.25 -17.36
N SER A 116 9.43 -19.57 -17.16
CA SER A 116 10.37 -20.55 -17.71
C SER A 116 10.31 -20.67 -19.24
N GLN A 117 9.24 -20.20 -19.87
CA GLN A 117 9.05 -20.22 -21.32
C GLN A 117 9.54 -18.95 -22.02
N VAL A 118 9.94 -17.95 -21.24
CA VAL A 118 10.43 -16.68 -21.76
C VAL A 118 11.90 -16.84 -22.16
N ARG A 119 12.27 -16.30 -23.32
CA ARG A 119 13.65 -16.32 -23.78
C ARG A 119 14.51 -15.46 -22.87
N GLU A 120 15.74 -15.92 -22.66
CA GLU A 120 16.74 -15.16 -21.93
C GLU A 120 16.97 -13.81 -22.63
N GLY A 121 16.79 -12.71 -21.90
CA GLY A 121 16.94 -11.33 -22.41
C GLY A 121 15.65 -10.52 -22.59
N ASP A 122 14.46 -11.14 -22.63
CA ASP A 122 13.18 -10.43 -22.86
C ASP A 122 12.61 -9.74 -21.59
N GLY A 123 13.31 -9.84 -20.46
CA GLY A 123 12.85 -9.35 -19.17
C GLY A 123 11.71 -10.19 -18.57
N PRO A 124 11.22 -9.81 -17.37
CA PRO A 124 10.28 -10.65 -16.64
C PRO A 124 8.85 -10.48 -17.18
N LEU A 125 8.20 -11.58 -17.58
CA LEU A 125 6.86 -11.61 -18.21
C LEU A 125 5.81 -10.78 -17.47
N GLN A 126 5.11 -9.84 -18.09
CA GLN A 126 4.09 -9.06 -17.38
C GLN A 126 2.67 -9.56 -17.67
N GLY A 127 1.73 -9.21 -16.80
CA GLY A 127 0.32 -9.47 -17.00
C GLY A 127 -0.55 -8.47 -16.26
N ALA A 128 -1.85 -8.54 -16.47
CA ALA A 128 -2.84 -7.70 -15.84
C ALA A 128 -4.16 -8.46 -15.74
N VAL A 129 -4.96 -8.16 -14.70
CA VAL A 129 -6.28 -8.75 -14.48
C VAL A 129 -7.27 -7.64 -14.16
N VAL A 130 -8.44 -7.71 -14.77
CA VAL A 130 -9.61 -6.89 -14.43
C VAL A 130 -10.78 -7.83 -14.25
N LEU A 131 -11.45 -7.75 -13.10
CA LEU A 131 -12.71 -8.44 -12.86
C LEU A 131 -13.82 -7.39 -12.70
N MET A 132 -14.91 -7.57 -13.45
CA MET A 132 -16.06 -6.67 -13.41
C MET A 132 -17.36 -7.46 -13.23
N ASP A 133 -18.32 -6.88 -12.52
CA ASP A 133 -19.71 -7.36 -12.56
C ASP A 133 -20.35 -6.94 -13.89
N ALA A 134 -20.82 -7.93 -14.66
CA ALA A 134 -21.31 -7.71 -16.03
C ALA A 134 -22.63 -6.92 -16.10
N ARG A 135 -23.36 -6.77 -14.99
CA ARG A 135 -24.67 -6.10 -14.96
C ARG A 135 -24.53 -4.63 -14.55
N SER A 136 -23.74 -4.37 -13.52
CA SER A 136 -23.51 -3.03 -12.96
C SER A 136 -22.33 -2.31 -13.62
N GLY A 137 -21.35 -3.06 -14.13
CA GLY A 137 -20.07 -2.51 -14.58
C GLY A 137 -19.08 -2.26 -13.43
N ASP A 138 -19.41 -2.65 -12.20
CA ASP A 138 -18.55 -2.48 -11.03
C ASP A 138 -17.24 -3.24 -11.20
N VAL A 139 -16.10 -2.57 -10.99
CA VAL A 139 -14.79 -3.22 -10.96
C VAL A 139 -14.62 -3.87 -9.59
N LEU A 140 -14.53 -5.20 -9.55
CA LEU A 140 -14.44 -5.99 -8.33
C LEU A 140 -12.99 -6.28 -7.95
N ALA A 141 -12.11 -6.45 -8.94
CA ALA A 141 -10.69 -6.65 -8.74
C ALA A 141 -9.88 -6.02 -9.87
N LEU A 142 -8.71 -5.50 -9.55
CA LEU A 142 -7.79 -4.85 -10.49
C LEU A 142 -6.34 -5.16 -10.13
N VAL A 143 -5.60 -5.74 -11.06
CA VAL A 143 -4.16 -6.02 -10.92
C VAL A 143 -3.44 -5.53 -12.17
N GLY A 144 -2.49 -4.61 -12.00
CA GLY A 144 -1.86 -3.88 -13.10
C GLY A 144 -0.50 -4.41 -13.57
N GLY A 145 0.05 -5.42 -12.90
CA GLY A 145 1.39 -5.91 -13.15
C GLY A 145 1.76 -7.11 -12.29
N ARG A 146 2.99 -7.61 -12.46
CA ARG A 146 3.56 -8.66 -11.59
C ARG A 146 3.68 -8.20 -10.13
N ASP A 147 4.22 -6.99 -9.96
CA ASP A 147 4.65 -6.44 -8.69
C ASP A 147 4.48 -4.92 -8.76
N HIS A 148 3.74 -4.35 -7.82
CA HIS A 148 3.44 -2.92 -7.75
C HIS A 148 4.60 -2.13 -7.14
N SER A 149 5.32 -2.71 -6.19
CA SER A 149 6.52 -2.14 -5.58
C SER A 149 7.66 -1.97 -6.60
N GLU A 150 7.85 -2.92 -7.51
CA GLU A 150 8.83 -2.81 -8.60
C GLU A 150 8.39 -1.82 -9.68
N SER A 151 7.10 -1.80 -10.03
CA SER A 151 6.58 -0.95 -11.09
C SER A 151 5.14 -0.57 -10.82
N ARG A 152 4.87 0.72 -10.59
CA ARG A 152 3.50 1.27 -10.47
C ARG A 152 2.80 1.48 -11.82
N TYR A 153 3.36 1.00 -12.93
CA TYR A 153 2.73 1.13 -14.24
C TYR A 153 1.55 0.15 -14.39
N ASN A 154 0.33 0.69 -14.31
CA ASN A 154 -0.88 -0.12 -14.33
C ASN A 154 -1.28 -0.51 -15.77
N ARG A 155 -0.95 -1.73 -16.17
CA ARG A 155 -1.25 -2.26 -17.51
C ARG A 155 -2.73 -2.51 -17.74
N ALA A 156 -3.52 -2.75 -16.69
CA ALA A 156 -4.96 -2.91 -16.80
C ALA A 156 -5.66 -1.63 -17.28
N VAL A 157 -5.10 -0.45 -16.96
CA VAL A 157 -5.69 0.84 -17.28
C VAL A 157 -4.95 1.55 -18.41
N ARG A 158 -3.62 1.46 -18.46
CA ARG A 158 -2.77 2.23 -19.40
C ARG A 158 -2.03 1.36 -20.41
N GLY A 159 -2.11 0.03 -20.28
CA GLY A 159 -1.38 -0.93 -21.11
C GLY A 159 -2.05 -1.20 -22.45
N PHE A 160 -2.12 -0.20 -23.33
CA PHE A 160 -2.71 -0.37 -24.66
C PHE A 160 -2.00 -1.48 -25.44
N ARG A 161 -2.77 -2.47 -25.90
CA ARG A 161 -2.31 -3.63 -26.67
C ARG A 161 -3.32 -3.96 -27.76
N GLN A 162 -2.84 -4.61 -28.82
CA GLN A 162 -3.71 -5.19 -29.82
C GLN A 162 -4.51 -6.34 -29.18
N VAL A 163 -5.84 -6.25 -29.23
CA VAL A 163 -6.78 -7.22 -28.63
C VAL A 163 -6.86 -8.56 -29.40
N GLY A 164 -6.45 -8.56 -30.68
CA GLY A 164 -6.44 -9.75 -31.51
C GLY A 164 -7.83 -10.41 -31.66
N SER A 165 -7.87 -11.74 -31.62
CA SER A 165 -9.12 -12.50 -31.81
C SER A 165 -10.17 -12.26 -30.72
N ALA A 166 -9.80 -11.69 -29.57
CA ALA A 166 -10.77 -11.35 -28.51
C ALA A 166 -11.81 -10.31 -28.97
N PHE A 167 -11.55 -9.55 -30.04
CA PHE A 167 -12.48 -8.56 -30.58
C PHE A 167 -13.55 -9.15 -31.51
N LYS A 168 -13.37 -10.39 -31.97
CA LYS A 168 -14.28 -11.03 -32.95
C LYS A 168 -15.76 -10.99 -32.53
N PRO A 169 -16.14 -11.26 -31.27
CA PRO A 169 -17.55 -11.22 -30.87
C PRO A 169 -18.24 -9.88 -31.18
N PHE A 170 -17.53 -8.75 -31.05
CA PHE A 170 -18.09 -7.43 -31.39
C PHE A 170 -18.34 -7.27 -32.89
N VAL A 171 -17.46 -7.82 -33.73
CA VAL A 171 -17.61 -7.80 -35.19
C VAL A 171 -18.78 -8.68 -35.64
N PHE A 172 -18.96 -9.85 -35.01
CA PHE A 172 -20.06 -10.77 -35.35
C PHE A 172 -21.42 -10.35 -34.77
N ALA A 173 -21.45 -9.41 -33.81
CA ALA A 173 -22.68 -8.91 -33.20
C ALA A 173 -23.24 -7.64 -33.85
N ALA A 174 -22.46 -6.97 -34.72
CA ALA A 174 -22.85 -5.77 -35.45
C ALA A 174 -23.63 -6.11 -36.73
#